data_AF-A0A6N2KJL7-F1
#
_entry.id   AF-A0A6N2KJL7-F1
#
_cell.length_a   1.000
_cell.length_b   1.000
_cell.length_c   1.000
_cell.angle_alpha   90.00
_cell.angle_beta   90.00
_cell.angle_gamma   90.00
#
_symmetry.space_group_name_H-M   'P 1'
#
loop_
_entity.id
_entity.type
_entity.pdbx_description
1 polymer ?
#
loop_
_entity_poly.entity_id
_entity_poly.type
_entity_poly.pdbx_seq_one_letter_code
_entity_poly.pdbx_strand_id
1 'polypeptide(L)'
;MEGYGSTMKYPMVSKGVAENEPAWKNDALTLQGLGLVNPKNVFKFYNELHSYLAAAGIDGVKVDVQCILETLGAGLGGRVELTRQYHQALDASVARNFHDNGCIACMSHNTDSLYCSKQTAVVRASDDFYPRDPVSHTIHIAAVAYNSVFLGEFMQPDWDMFHSLHPAAEYHASARAISGGPIYASDAPGKHNFELLKKLVLPDGSTLRARLPGRPTSDCLFSDPARDGVSLLKIWNMNKFTGVLGVYNCQGAAWNSTEKKNTFHETKTEALTGTVRGRDVHLIAEAAADPDWDGSCALYCHRTGELVTLPYNAALPVSLKVLEHDIFTVTPIKVLAPGFSFAPLGLINMFNAGGAIDGLKYEVKGGAGLSELDDGYRW
;
A
#
# COMPACT_ATOMS: atom_id res chain seq x y z
N MET A 1 8.95 -18.95 31.30
CA MET A 1 8.69 -19.94 30.24
C MET A 1 8.01 -21.21 30.75
N GLU A 2 8.45 -21.81 31.87
CA GLU A 2 7.79 -23.00 32.44
C GLU A 2 6.30 -22.78 32.77
N GLY A 3 5.94 -21.61 33.33
CA GLY A 3 4.56 -21.24 33.66
C GLY A 3 3.60 -21.11 32.46
N TYR A 4 4.12 -21.17 31.22
CA TYR A 4 3.32 -21.19 30.00
C TYR A 4 3.31 -22.58 29.34
N GLY A 5 4.02 -23.56 29.90
CA GLY A 5 4.17 -24.90 29.32
C GLY A 5 4.87 -24.88 27.97
N SER A 6 5.81 -23.94 27.77
CA SER A 6 6.55 -23.84 26.51
C SER A 6 7.44 -25.05 26.29
N THR A 7 7.48 -25.54 25.06
CA THR A 7 8.33 -26.68 24.67
C THR A 7 9.19 -26.32 23.47
N MET A 8 10.41 -26.87 23.41
CA MET A 8 11.24 -26.70 22.23
C MET A 8 10.66 -27.52 21.07
N LYS A 9 10.51 -26.89 19.91
CA LYS A 9 10.01 -27.52 18.68
C LYS A 9 10.89 -27.15 17.51
N TYR A 10 10.96 -28.07 16.55
CA TYR A 10 11.73 -27.92 15.33
C TYR A 10 10.75 -27.90 14.15
N PRO A 11 10.72 -26.81 13.36
CA PRO A 11 9.93 -26.72 12.15
C PRO A 11 10.17 -27.91 11.23
N MET A 12 9.10 -28.52 10.74
CA MET A 12 9.17 -29.51 9.67
C MET A 12 8.41 -28.98 8.45
N VAL A 13 9.14 -28.79 7.35
CA VAL A 13 8.58 -28.36 6.08
C VAL A 13 8.44 -29.53 5.11
N SER A 14 7.54 -29.39 4.14
CA SER A 14 7.38 -30.38 3.08
C SER A 14 8.60 -30.39 2.14
N LYS A 15 8.80 -31.49 1.40
CA LYS A 15 9.88 -31.58 0.39
C LYS A 15 9.81 -30.44 -0.63
N GLY A 16 8.59 -30.12 -1.10
CA GLY A 16 8.39 -29.04 -2.07
C GLY A 16 8.75 -27.66 -1.53
N VAL A 17 8.49 -27.39 -0.25
CA VAL A 17 8.94 -26.14 0.40
C VAL A 17 10.46 -26.13 0.53
N ALA A 18 11.08 -27.21 1.00
CA ALA A 18 12.54 -27.30 1.14
C ALA A 18 13.31 -27.20 -0.19
N GLU A 19 12.70 -27.60 -1.31
CA GLU A 19 13.26 -27.50 -2.67
C GLU A 19 13.18 -26.08 -3.25
N ASN A 20 12.18 -25.29 -2.84
CA ASN A 20 11.97 -23.94 -3.34
C ASN A 20 12.54 -22.86 -2.43
N GLU A 21 12.62 -23.14 -1.13
CA GLU A 21 13.18 -22.25 -0.14
C GLU A 21 14.40 -22.88 0.55
N PRO A 22 15.59 -22.79 -0.08
CA PRO A 22 16.80 -23.40 0.45
C PRO A 22 17.24 -22.80 1.80
N ALA A 23 16.73 -21.62 2.16
CA ALA A 23 16.96 -20.99 3.47
C ALA A 23 16.60 -21.93 4.63
N TRP A 24 15.55 -22.75 4.50
CA TRP A 24 15.14 -23.72 5.53
C TRP A 24 16.23 -24.74 5.90
N LYS A 25 17.23 -24.98 5.05
CA LYS A 25 18.33 -25.91 5.37
C LYS A 25 19.29 -25.36 6.42
N ASN A 26 19.43 -24.04 6.46
CA ASN A 26 20.42 -23.35 7.29
C ASN A 26 19.78 -22.31 8.23
N ASP A 27 18.45 -22.20 8.21
CA ASP A 27 17.69 -21.27 9.02
C ASP A 27 17.84 -21.57 10.51
N ALA A 28 18.00 -20.50 11.31
CA ALA A 28 18.27 -20.62 12.73
C ALA A 28 17.10 -21.26 13.49
N LEU A 29 15.85 -20.96 13.13
CA LEU A 29 14.66 -21.55 13.77
C LEU A 29 14.58 -23.05 13.48
N THR A 30 15.02 -23.46 12.29
CA THR A 30 15.04 -24.86 11.87
C THR A 30 16.14 -25.64 12.56
N LEU A 31 17.35 -25.09 12.63
CA LEU A 31 18.52 -25.76 13.22
C LEU A 31 18.52 -25.75 14.75
N GLN A 32 18.11 -24.65 15.37
CA GLN A 32 18.18 -24.46 16.82
C GLN A 32 16.84 -24.72 17.51
N GLY A 33 15.75 -24.76 16.75
CA GLY A 33 14.40 -24.88 17.28
C GLY A 33 13.87 -23.56 17.82
N LEU A 34 12.57 -23.54 18.13
CA LEU A 34 11.91 -22.43 18.77
C LEU A 34 11.02 -22.89 19.93
N GLY A 35 10.82 -22.00 20.90
CA GLY A 35 9.91 -22.22 22.01
C GLY A 35 8.46 -22.07 21.58
N LEU A 36 7.72 -23.18 21.50
CA LEU A 36 6.29 -23.17 21.26
C LEU A 36 5.55 -23.17 22.61
N VAL A 37 4.86 -22.08 22.91
CA VAL A 37 3.98 -21.97 24.09
C VAL A 37 2.85 -22.99 23.98
N ASN A 38 2.49 -23.63 25.10
CA ASN A 38 1.35 -24.56 25.09
C ASN A 38 0.11 -23.82 24.57
N PRO A 39 -0.59 -24.32 23.54
CA PRO A 39 -1.73 -23.63 22.95
C PRO A 39 -2.83 -23.26 23.96
N LYS A 40 -2.99 -24.04 25.04
CA LYS A 40 -3.94 -23.73 26.12
C LYS A 40 -3.54 -22.52 26.98
N ASN A 41 -2.27 -22.13 26.96
CA ASN A 41 -1.70 -21.05 27.76
C ASN A 41 -1.25 -19.85 26.93
N VAL A 42 -1.38 -19.89 25.61
CA VAL A 42 -0.86 -18.84 24.73
C VAL A 42 -1.56 -17.49 24.96
N PHE A 43 -2.86 -17.49 25.29
CA PHE A 43 -3.55 -16.27 25.71
C PHE A 43 -2.95 -15.67 26.98
N LYS A 44 -2.64 -16.49 27.98
CA LYS A 44 -2.00 -16.02 29.22
C LYS A 44 -0.65 -15.37 28.91
N PHE A 45 0.17 -16.02 28.09
CA PHE A 45 1.46 -15.49 27.65
C PHE A 45 1.31 -14.15 26.94
N TYR A 46 0.49 -14.07 25.90
CA TYR A 46 0.27 -12.81 25.17
C TYR A 46 -0.31 -11.73 26.06
N ASN A 47 -1.28 -12.07 26.91
CA ASN A 47 -1.93 -11.08 27.76
C ASN A 47 -0.97 -10.50 28.80
N GLU A 48 -0.15 -11.33 29.46
CA GLU A 48 0.84 -10.83 30.41
C GLU A 48 1.90 -9.97 29.72
N LEU A 49 2.37 -10.37 28.54
CA LEU A 49 3.32 -9.58 27.75
C LEU A 49 2.71 -8.24 27.31
N HIS A 50 1.53 -8.25 26.71
CA HIS A 50 0.88 -7.05 26.19
C HIS A 50 0.40 -6.13 27.32
N SER A 51 -0.08 -6.67 28.45
CA SER A 51 -0.40 -5.85 29.64
C SER A 51 0.84 -5.14 30.18
N TYR A 52 2.00 -5.80 30.20
CA TYR A 52 3.26 -5.15 30.58
C TYR A 52 3.64 -4.02 29.60
N LEU A 53 3.56 -4.29 28.29
CA LEU A 53 3.87 -3.29 27.26
C LEU A 53 2.92 -2.07 27.35
N ALA A 54 1.62 -2.31 27.48
CA ALA A 54 0.63 -1.26 27.64
C ALA A 54 0.85 -0.45 28.93
N ALA A 55 1.18 -1.11 30.05
CA ALA A 55 1.52 -0.41 31.29
C ALA A 55 2.80 0.43 31.19
N ALA A 56 3.71 0.08 30.27
CA ALA A 56 4.90 0.86 29.94
C ALA A 56 4.64 1.99 28.92
N GLY A 57 3.40 2.16 28.45
CA GLY A 57 3.01 3.20 27.50
C GLY A 57 3.22 2.84 26.03
N ILE A 58 3.33 1.56 25.69
CA ILE A 58 3.37 1.08 24.29
C ILE A 58 1.95 0.93 23.74
N ASP A 59 1.70 1.44 22.53
CA ASP A 59 0.37 1.48 21.91
C ASP A 59 0.00 0.24 21.08
N GLY A 60 0.96 -0.66 20.82
CA GLY A 60 0.72 -1.83 19.99
C GLY A 60 1.94 -2.72 19.76
N VAL A 61 1.76 -3.72 18.91
CA VAL A 61 2.80 -4.73 18.60
C VAL A 61 2.89 -5.03 17.10
N LYS A 62 4.10 -5.33 16.62
CA LYS A 62 4.31 -6.05 15.35
C LYS A 62 4.59 -7.51 15.70
N VAL A 63 3.76 -8.43 15.21
CA VAL A 63 3.88 -9.85 15.50
C VAL A 63 4.40 -10.57 14.27
N ASP A 64 5.66 -10.99 14.34
CA ASP A 64 6.40 -11.58 13.24
C ASP A 64 6.29 -13.10 13.20
N VAL A 65 6.74 -13.70 12.09
CA VAL A 65 6.96 -15.14 11.94
C VAL A 65 5.67 -15.96 12.15
N GLN A 66 4.48 -15.41 11.87
CA GLN A 66 3.21 -16.09 12.19
C GLN A 66 2.99 -17.39 11.42
N CYS A 67 3.41 -17.46 10.16
CA CYS A 67 3.31 -18.66 9.33
C CYS A 67 4.14 -19.85 9.87
N ILE A 68 5.05 -19.65 10.82
CA ILE A 68 5.83 -20.75 11.42
C ILE A 68 4.92 -21.82 12.03
N LEU A 69 3.74 -21.44 12.51
CA LEU A 69 2.77 -22.34 13.14
C LEU A 69 2.35 -23.50 12.23
N GLU A 70 2.39 -23.29 10.90
CA GLU A 70 2.12 -24.33 9.91
C GLU A 70 3.04 -25.55 10.05
N THR A 71 4.28 -25.31 10.48
CA THR A 71 5.34 -26.33 10.58
C THR A 71 5.35 -27.04 11.94
N LEU A 72 4.51 -26.62 12.89
CA LEU A 72 4.58 -26.99 14.31
C LEU A 72 3.34 -27.73 14.83
N GLY A 73 2.33 -27.95 13.99
CA GLY A 73 1.03 -28.52 14.39
C GLY A 73 1.04 -30.00 14.81
N ALA A 74 2.14 -30.72 14.61
CA ALA A 74 2.23 -32.16 14.92
C ALA A 74 1.99 -32.42 16.42
N GLY A 75 0.99 -33.24 16.73
CA GLY A 75 0.57 -33.55 18.10
C GLY A 75 -0.28 -32.48 18.78
N LEU A 76 -0.68 -31.42 18.06
CA LEU A 76 -1.45 -30.28 18.58
C LEU A 76 -2.75 -30.03 17.79
N GLY A 77 -3.32 -31.08 17.20
CA GLY A 77 -4.52 -30.97 16.35
C GLY A 77 -4.23 -30.56 14.89
N GLY A 78 -2.95 -30.44 14.52
CA GLY A 78 -2.53 -30.03 13.17
C GLY A 78 -2.40 -28.52 13.01
N ARG A 79 -1.92 -28.09 11.84
CA ARG A 79 -1.64 -26.66 11.53
C ARG A 79 -2.85 -25.74 11.71
N VAL A 80 -4.03 -26.22 11.31
CA VAL A 80 -5.28 -25.44 11.37
C VAL A 80 -5.65 -25.13 12.82
N GLU A 81 -5.69 -26.16 13.68
CA GLU A 81 -6.09 -25.99 15.08
C GLU A 81 -5.08 -25.18 15.88
N LEU A 82 -3.78 -25.40 15.65
CA LEU A 82 -2.72 -24.62 16.28
C LEU A 82 -2.80 -23.14 15.90
N THR A 83 -2.90 -22.84 14.60
CA THR A 83 -3.01 -21.46 14.08
C THR A 83 -4.25 -20.78 14.64
N ARG A 84 -5.40 -21.47 14.65
CA ARG A 84 -6.65 -20.95 15.22
C ARG A 84 -6.51 -20.54 16.68
N GLN A 85 -5.90 -21.39 17.52
CA GLN A 85 -5.72 -21.07 18.94
C GLN A 85 -4.78 -19.87 19.16
N TYR A 86 -3.67 -19.81 18.40
CA TYR A 86 -2.72 -18.71 18.49
C TYR A 86 -3.32 -17.37 18.03
N HIS A 87 -4.03 -17.35 16.90
CA HIS A 87 -4.68 -16.13 16.40
C HIS A 87 -5.80 -15.66 17.34
N GLN A 88 -6.64 -16.56 17.85
CA GLN A 88 -7.70 -16.18 18.80
C GLN A 88 -7.12 -15.57 20.09
N ALA A 89 -6.02 -16.15 20.59
CA ALA A 89 -5.33 -15.62 21.75
C ALA A 89 -4.65 -14.28 21.48
N LEU A 90 -4.07 -14.11 20.28
CA LEU A 90 -3.44 -12.86 19.88
C LEU A 90 -4.48 -11.74 19.77
N ASP A 91 -5.55 -11.96 19.01
CA ASP A 91 -6.65 -11.01 18.84
C ASP A 91 -7.26 -10.64 20.20
N ALA A 92 -7.55 -11.62 21.07
CA ALA A 92 -8.09 -11.36 22.40
C ALA A 92 -7.13 -10.57 23.31
N SER A 93 -5.82 -10.81 23.21
CA SER A 93 -4.82 -10.07 23.97
C SER A 93 -4.66 -8.64 23.47
N VAL A 94 -4.58 -8.44 22.15
CA VAL A 94 -4.49 -7.11 21.53
C VAL A 94 -5.71 -6.27 21.88
N ALA A 95 -6.91 -6.81 21.68
CA ALA A 95 -8.17 -6.11 21.99
C ALA A 95 -8.29 -5.72 23.47
N ARG A 96 -7.65 -6.47 24.37
CA ARG A 96 -7.68 -6.19 25.82
C ARG A 96 -6.68 -5.10 26.24
N ASN A 97 -5.54 -4.99 25.56
CA ASN A 97 -4.42 -4.19 26.06
C ASN A 97 -4.11 -2.95 25.21
N PHE A 98 -4.53 -2.92 23.93
CA PHE A 98 -4.24 -1.83 23.01
C PHE A 98 -5.55 -1.23 22.50
N HIS A 99 -5.86 0.00 22.93
CA HIS A 99 -7.14 0.67 22.66
C HIS A 99 -7.46 0.80 21.16
N ASP A 100 -6.43 1.08 20.35
CA ASP A 100 -6.58 1.28 18.89
C ASP A 100 -6.38 -0.01 18.09
N ASN A 101 -6.41 -1.18 18.76
CA ASN A 101 -6.14 -2.48 18.14
C ASN A 101 -4.77 -2.47 17.41
N GLY A 102 -3.77 -1.90 18.06
CA GLY A 102 -2.41 -1.73 17.54
C GLY A 102 -1.72 -3.07 17.33
N CYS A 103 -1.92 -3.67 16.15
CA CYS A 103 -1.28 -4.92 15.75
C CYS A 103 -0.95 -4.91 14.26
N ILE A 104 0.31 -5.21 13.93
CA ILE A 104 0.77 -5.49 12.57
C ILE A 104 1.06 -6.98 12.48
N ALA A 105 0.29 -7.69 11.66
CA ALA A 105 0.58 -9.08 11.32
C ALA A 105 1.67 -9.17 10.27
N CYS A 106 2.74 -9.91 10.57
CA CYS A 106 3.90 -10.07 9.70
C CYS A 106 4.21 -11.54 9.47
N MET A 107 4.68 -11.86 8.25
CA MET A 107 4.85 -13.23 7.76
C MET A 107 3.61 -14.09 8.01
N SER A 108 2.43 -13.62 7.60
CA SER A 108 1.11 -14.19 7.96
C SER A 108 0.24 -14.54 6.75
N HIS A 109 0.86 -14.83 5.59
CA HIS A 109 0.16 -14.98 4.30
C HIS A 109 -0.28 -16.41 3.98
N ASN A 110 0.04 -17.39 4.82
CA ASN A 110 -0.48 -18.74 4.61
C ASN A 110 -2.01 -18.77 4.80
N THR A 111 -2.64 -19.77 4.19
CA THR A 111 -4.10 -19.86 4.17
C THR A 111 -4.70 -19.91 5.57
N ASP A 112 -4.11 -20.68 6.49
CA ASP A 112 -4.62 -20.79 7.86
C ASP A 112 -4.64 -19.45 8.60
N SER A 113 -3.56 -18.65 8.47
CA SER A 113 -3.47 -17.33 9.12
C SER A 113 -4.50 -16.36 8.55
N LEU A 114 -4.67 -16.33 7.23
CA LEU A 114 -5.66 -15.48 6.57
C LEU A 114 -7.09 -15.85 6.97
N TYR A 115 -7.43 -17.14 7.00
CA TYR A 115 -8.75 -17.62 7.45
C TYR A 115 -9.01 -17.39 8.95
N CYS A 116 -7.95 -17.37 9.76
CA CYS A 116 -8.04 -17.12 11.21
C CYS A 116 -7.99 -15.63 11.57
N SER A 117 -7.60 -14.75 10.65
CA SER A 117 -7.50 -13.32 10.89
C SER A 117 -8.90 -12.71 11.02
N LYS A 118 -9.24 -12.24 12.23
CA LYS A 118 -10.57 -11.67 12.52
C LYS A 118 -10.50 -10.23 12.96
N GLN A 119 -9.56 -9.87 13.82
CA GLN A 119 -9.50 -8.54 14.42
C GLN A 119 -8.25 -7.75 14.03
N THR A 120 -7.10 -8.40 13.87
CA THR A 120 -5.88 -7.71 13.45
C THR A 120 -6.09 -7.00 12.11
N ALA A 121 -5.95 -5.67 12.11
CA ALA A 121 -6.34 -4.84 10.96
C ALA A 121 -5.22 -4.65 9.94
N VAL A 122 -3.94 -4.65 10.37
CA VAL A 122 -2.81 -4.32 9.50
C VAL A 122 -2.02 -5.60 9.18
N VAL A 123 -1.69 -5.79 7.90
CA VAL A 123 -0.90 -6.94 7.42
C VAL A 123 0.26 -6.48 6.56
N ARG A 124 1.48 -6.88 6.89
CA ARG A 124 2.65 -6.69 6.02
C ARG A 124 2.39 -7.35 4.68
N ALA A 125 2.42 -6.59 3.60
CA ALA A 125 1.92 -7.01 2.30
C ALA A 125 2.95 -7.75 1.43
N SER A 126 4.22 -7.76 1.82
CA SER A 126 5.31 -8.46 1.11
C SER A 126 6.50 -8.71 2.04
N ASP A 127 7.56 -9.27 1.45
CA ASP A 127 8.93 -9.26 1.96
C ASP A 127 9.37 -7.87 2.44
N ASP A 128 10.41 -7.85 3.26
CA ASP A 128 10.99 -6.63 3.81
C ASP A 128 11.58 -5.71 2.74
N PHE A 129 11.60 -4.42 3.07
CA PHE A 129 12.47 -3.44 2.44
C PHE A 129 13.94 -3.76 2.80
N TYR A 130 14.73 -4.17 1.81
CA TYR A 130 16.15 -4.45 1.97
C TYR A 130 17.01 -3.27 1.46
N PRO A 131 17.37 -2.29 2.31
CA PRO A 131 18.09 -1.07 1.90
C PRO A 131 19.48 -1.32 1.31
N ARG A 132 20.03 -2.52 1.49
CA ARG A 132 21.37 -2.88 1.01
C ARG A 132 21.34 -3.79 -0.22
N ASP A 133 20.15 -4.17 -0.67
CA ASP A 133 19.97 -5.00 -1.86
C ASP A 133 19.27 -4.18 -2.95
N PRO A 134 20.03 -3.61 -3.91
CA PRO A 134 19.47 -2.83 -5.01
C PRO A 134 18.42 -3.60 -5.84
N VAL A 135 18.53 -4.93 -5.93
CA VAL A 135 17.61 -5.78 -6.70
C VAL A 135 16.23 -5.81 -6.04
N SER A 136 16.14 -5.59 -4.73
CA SER A 136 14.88 -5.68 -3.99
C SER A 136 13.90 -4.52 -4.28
N HIS A 137 14.37 -3.36 -4.73
CA HIS A 137 13.55 -2.13 -4.72
C HIS A 137 12.38 -2.15 -5.70
N THR A 138 12.62 -2.53 -6.96
CA THR A 138 11.57 -2.54 -7.98
C THR A 138 10.57 -3.67 -7.73
N ILE A 139 11.06 -4.87 -7.43
CA ILE A 139 10.21 -6.03 -7.12
C ILE A 139 9.40 -5.83 -5.83
N HIS A 140 9.94 -5.13 -4.83
CA HIS A 140 9.19 -4.81 -3.62
C HIS A 140 7.93 -4.01 -3.96
N ILE A 141 8.02 -2.95 -4.77
CA ILE A 141 6.84 -2.13 -5.15
C ILE A 141 5.84 -2.95 -5.97
N ALA A 142 6.31 -3.79 -6.89
CA ALA A 142 5.43 -4.70 -7.61
C ALA A 142 4.72 -5.69 -6.67
N ALA A 143 5.47 -6.35 -5.77
CA ALA A 143 4.92 -7.34 -4.86
C ALA A 143 3.87 -6.75 -3.91
N VAL A 144 4.16 -5.63 -3.23
CA VAL A 144 3.18 -5.00 -2.32
C VAL A 144 1.91 -4.58 -3.05
N ALA A 145 2.03 -4.04 -4.27
CA ALA A 145 0.87 -3.60 -5.04
C ALA A 145 -0.03 -4.78 -5.43
N TYR A 146 0.54 -5.85 -5.99
CA TYR A 146 -0.22 -7.03 -6.42
C TYR A 146 -0.82 -7.79 -5.22
N ASN A 147 -0.06 -7.97 -4.14
CA ASN A 147 -0.59 -8.61 -2.93
C ASN A 147 -1.72 -7.80 -2.29
N SER A 148 -1.69 -6.46 -2.42
CA SER A 148 -2.76 -5.58 -1.95
C SER A 148 -4.09 -5.74 -2.69
N VAL A 149 -4.11 -6.36 -3.88
CA VAL A 149 -5.37 -6.70 -4.59
C VAL A 149 -6.20 -7.68 -3.76
N PHE A 150 -5.56 -8.67 -3.16
CA PHE A 150 -6.24 -9.68 -2.34
C PHE A 150 -6.31 -9.26 -0.87
N LEU A 151 -5.18 -8.88 -0.26
CA LEU A 151 -5.14 -8.53 1.16
C LEU A 151 -6.00 -7.31 1.48
N GLY A 152 -6.03 -6.33 0.57
CA GLY A 152 -6.79 -5.09 0.72
C GLY A 152 -8.31 -5.25 0.73
N GLU A 153 -8.85 -6.45 0.52
CA GLU A 153 -10.29 -6.71 0.62
C GLU A 153 -10.76 -6.88 2.07
N PHE A 154 -9.86 -7.29 2.98
CA PHE A 154 -10.23 -7.63 4.35
C PHE A 154 -9.20 -7.17 5.41
N MET A 155 -8.04 -6.67 5.01
CA MET A 155 -7.03 -6.08 5.90
C MET A 155 -6.42 -4.83 5.27
N GLN A 156 -5.84 -3.95 6.08
CA GLN A 156 -5.07 -2.81 5.63
C GLN A 156 -3.64 -3.28 5.27
N PRO A 157 -3.23 -3.23 3.99
CA PRO A 157 -1.89 -3.63 3.60
C PRO A 157 -0.85 -2.63 4.12
N ASP A 158 0.18 -3.15 4.77
CA ASP A 158 1.37 -2.44 5.20
C ASP A 158 2.49 -2.70 4.18
N TRP A 159 2.93 -1.64 3.53
CA TRP A 159 3.93 -1.66 2.45
C TRP A 159 5.36 -1.59 2.98
N ASP A 160 5.55 -1.82 4.27
CA ASP A 160 6.80 -1.77 5.00
C ASP A 160 7.43 -0.37 5.07
N MET A 161 8.42 -0.28 5.96
CA MET A 161 9.26 0.89 6.12
C MET A 161 10.03 1.27 4.86
N PHE A 162 10.63 2.47 4.86
CA PHE A 162 11.62 2.89 3.88
C PHE A 162 12.66 3.80 4.55
N HIS A 163 13.76 4.07 3.85
CA HIS A 163 14.73 5.09 4.25
C HIS A 163 14.54 6.35 3.40
N SER A 164 14.35 7.50 4.04
CA SER A 164 14.23 8.80 3.37
C SER A 164 15.55 9.31 2.78
N LEU A 165 16.69 8.87 3.33
CA LEU A 165 18.03 9.14 2.83
C LEU A 165 18.60 7.90 2.11
N HIS A 166 18.12 7.64 0.91
CA HIS A 166 18.48 6.47 0.11
C HIS A 166 18.37 6.77 -1.40
N PRO A 167 19.18 6.14 -2.29
CA PRO A 167 19.05 6.34 -3.74
C PRO A 167 17.65 6.05 -4.30
N ALA A 168 16.95 5.07 -3.73
CA ALA A 168 15.56 4.73 -4.08
C ALA A 168 14.50 5.42 -3.18
N ALA A 169 14.87 6.44 -2.39
CA ALA A 169 13.99 7.01 -1.37
C ALA A 169 12.71 7.62 -1.95
N GLU A 170 12.80 8.44 -3.01
CA GLU A 170 11.60 9.04 -3.60
C GLU A 170 10.67 7.98 -4.20
N TYR A 171 11.24 6.97 -4.87
CA TYR A 171 10.49 5.84 -5.45
C TYR A 171 9.67 5.08 -4.39
N HIS A 172 10.26 4.82 -3.22
CA HIS A 172 9.55 4.18 -2.13
C HIS A 172 8.58 5.14 -1.42
N ALA A 173 8.97 6.38 -1.16
CA ALA A 173 8.14 7.40 -0.52
C ALA A 173 6.84 7.62 -1.29
N SER A 174 6.93 7.83 -2.61
CA SER A 174 5.77 8.05 -3.47
C SER A 174 4.80 6.87 -3.45
N ALA A 175 5.34 5.64 -3.41
CA ALA A 175 4.55 4.41 -3.32
C ALA A 175 3.79 4.30 -1.99
N ARG A 176 4.41 4.69 -0.87
CA ARG A 176 3.73 4.74 0.43
C ARG A 176 2.67 5.86 0.48
N ALA A 177 2.86 6.97 -0.24
CA ALA A 177 1.87 8.05 -0.31
C ALA A 177 0.53 7.58 -0.94
N ILE A 178 0.61 6.64 -1.89
CA ILE A 178 -0.55 6.12 -2.62
C ILE A 178 -1.07 4.78 -2.09
N SER A 179 -0.39 4.15 -1.13
CA SER A 179 -0.74 2.81 -0.62
C SER A 179 -2.05 2.81 0.18
N GLY A 180 -2.45 3.97 0.72
CA GLY A 180 -3.53 4.08 1.70
C GLY A 180 -3.23 3.41 3.05
N GLY A 181 -2.03 2.86 3.20
CA GLY A 181 -1.54 2.21 4.42
C GLY A 181 -0.72 3.15 5.31
N PRO A 182 -0.09 2.59 6.35
CA PRO A 182 0.81 3.33 7.21
C PRO A 182 2.12 3.72 6.49
N ILE A 183 2.81 4.74 7.02
CA ILE A 183 4.08 5.25 6.51
C ILE A 183 5.11 5.17 7.64
N TYR A 184 6.15 4.36 7.47
CA TYR A 184 7.23 4.22 8.44
C TYR A 184 8.57 4.65 7.82
N ALA A 185 9.20 5.68 8.39
CA ALA A 185 10.59 6.01 8.10
C ALA A 185 11.49 5.28 9.10
N SER A 186 12.52 4.61 8.61
CA SER A 186 13.47 3.85 9.43
C SER A 186 14.92 4.31 9.25
N ASP A 187 15.11 5.59 8.94
CA ASP A 187 16.45 6.16 8.88
C ASP A 187 17.13 6.12 10.25
N ALA A 188 18.47 6.12 10.24
CA ALA A 188 19.23 6.31 11.46
C ALA A 188 18.88 7.67 12.12
N PRO A 189 18.88 7.78 13.45
CA PRO A 189 18.61 9.04 14.14
C PRO A 189 19.46 10.20 13.60
N GLY A 190 18.81 11.30 13.24
CA GLY A 190 19.47 12.49 12.68
C GLY A 190 19.89 12.35 11.20
N LYS A 191 19.52 11.27 10.52
CA LYS A 191 19.82 11.02 9.09
C LYS A 191 18.55 11.00 8.23
N HIS A 192 17.65 11.94 8.48
CA HIS A 192 16.40 12.07 7.72
C HIS A 192 16.53 13.08 6.59
N ASN A 193 15.87 12.80 5.45
CA ASN A 193 15.62 13.77 4.40
C ASN A 193 14.27 14.45 4.66
N PHE A 194 14.28 15.57 5.37
CA PHE A 194 13.05 16.31 5.72
C PHE A 194 12.32 16.87 4.48
N GLU A 195 13.03 17.22 3.41
CA GLU A 195 12.38 17.70 2.19
C GLU A 195 11.54 16.61 1.52
N LEU A 196 12.00 15.36 1.57
CA LEU A 196 11.19 14.22 1.12
C LEU A 196 10.04 13.92 2.07
N LEU A 197 10.28 13.92 3.40
CA LEU A 197 9.24 13.61 4.39
C LEU A 197 8.08 14.62 4.37
N LYS A 198 8.35 15.91 4.11
CA LYS A 198 7.33 16.95 3.93
C LYS A 198 6.42 16.71 2.70
N LYS A 199 6.81 15.83 1.77
CA LYS A 199 5.94 15.40 0.65
C LYS A 199 4.91 14.32 1.09
N LEU A 200 5.06 13.76 2.29
CA LEU A 200 4.23 12.67 2.85
C LEU A 200 3.41 13.08 4.08
N VAL A 201 4.02 13.87 4.96
CA VAL A 201 3.50 14.17 6.30
C VAL A 201 3.27 15.67 6.45
N LEU A 202 2.12 16.03 7.03
CA LEU A 202 1.74 17.39 7.37
C LEU A 202 2.49 17.90 8.62
N PRO A 203 2.54 19.23 8.87
CA PRO A 203 3.23 19.77 10.04
C PRO A 203 2.73 19.26 11.39
N ASP A 204 1.47 18.78 11.46
CA ASP A 204 0.86 18.19 12.65
C ASP A 204 1.17 16.70 12.83
N GLY A 205 1.94 16.09 11.92
CA GLY A 205 2.29 14.68 11.93
C GLY A 205 1.26 13.77 11.24
N SER A 206 0.12 14.31 10.79
CA SER A 206 -0.86 13.53 10.03
C SER A 206 -0.41 13.30 8.58
N THR A 207 -1.02 12.33 7.91
CA THR A 207 -0.73 12.00 6.50
C THR A 207 -1.96 12.24 5.64
N LEU A 208 -1.73 12.60 4.37
CA LEU A 208 -2.78 12.63 3.36
C LEU A 208 -3.10 11.21 2.89
N ARG A 209 -3.59 10.37 3.80
CA ARG A 209 -3.85 8.95 3.53
C ARG A 209 -5.00 8.80 2.53
N ALA A 210 -4.72 8.11 1.43
CA ALA A 210 -5.75 7.75 0.47
C ALA A 210 -6.78 6.77 1.10
N ARG A 211 -8.01 6.75 0.58
CA ARG A 211 -9.18 6.10 1.18
C ARG A 211 -9.19 4.58 1.07
N LEU A 212 -8.56 4.03 0.03
CA LEU A 212 -8.57 2.59 -0.25
C LEU A 212 -7.15 2.03 -0.07
N PRO A 213 -6.98 0.70 -0.04
CA PRO A 213 -5.68 0.11 -0.31
C PRO A 213 -5.24 0.40 -1.76
N GLY A 214 -3.98 0.79 -1.94
CA GLY A 214 -3.39 1.03 -3.25
C GLY A 214 -3.27 -0.27 -4.03
N ARG A 215 -3.67 -0.26 -5.30
CA ARG A 215 -3.73 -1.47 -6.15
C ARG A 215 -3.32 -1.17 -7.59
N PRO A 216 -2.83 -2.18 -8.33
CA PRO A 216 -2.62 -2.06 -9.76
C PRO A 216 -3.89 -1.59 -10.48
N THR A 217 -3.72 -0.80 -11.53
CA THR A 217 -4.82 -0.50 -12.46
C THR A 217 -5.24 -1.77 -13.20
N SER A 218 -6.46 -1.78 -13.74
CA SER A 218 -7.04 -2.96 -14.37
C SER A 218 -6.20 -3.50 -15.54
N ASP A 219 -5.54 -2.62 -16.29
CA ASP A 219 -4.65 -2.97 -17.40
C ASP A 219 -3.30 -3.54 -16.94
N CYS A 220 -2.92 -3.38 -15.67
CA CYS A 220 -1.71 -3.99 -15.11
C CYS A 220 -1.95 -5.38 -14.52
N LEU A 221 -3.19 -5.77 -14.17
CA LEU A 221 -3.48 -6.99 -13.38
C LEU A 221 -2.87 -8.29 -13.94
N PHE A 222 -2.76 -8.40 -15.26
CA PHE A 222 -2.20 -9.58 -15.94
C PHE A 222 -0.86 -9.30 -16.63
N SER A 223 -0.24 -8.16 -16.34
CA SER A 223 1.09 -7.81 -16.80
C SER A 223 2.15 -8.26 -15.81
N ASP A 224 3.39 -8.42 -16.29
CA ASP A 224 4.55 -8.70 -15.45
C ASP A 224 5.51 -7.50 -15.48
N PRO A 225 5.22 -6.44 -14.70
CA PRO A 225 5.94 -5.16 -14.79
C PRO A 225 7.39 -5.26 -14.31
N ALA A 226 7.78 -6.43 -13.79
CA ALA A 226 9.11 -6.69 -13.28
C ALA A 226 10.07 -7.26 -14.35
N ARG A 227 9.56 -7.93 -15.40
CA ARG A 227 10.42 -8.59 -16.40
C ARG A 227 9.92 -8.64 -17.84
N ASP A 228 8.70 -8.21 -18.14
CA ASP A 228 8.17 -8.31 -19.51
C ASP A 228 8.83 -7.34 -20.51
N GLY A 229 9.61 -6.38 -20.03
CA GLY A 229 10.32 -5.39 -20.83
C GLY A 229 9.43 -4.38 -21.55
N VAL A 230 8.14 -4.30 -21.23
CA VAL A 230 7.19 -3.42 -21.93
C VAL A 230 6.21 -2.71 -20.99
N SER A 231 5.93 -3.25 -19.81
CA SER A 231 4.89 -2.73 -18.92
C SER A 231 5.47 -1.81 -17.84
N LEU A 232 4.82 -0.66 -17.67
CA LEU A 232 4.92 0.16 -16.46
C LEU A 232 3.84 -0.29 -15.48
N LEU A 233 4.17 -0.36 -14.18
CA LEU A 233 3.18 -0.61 -13.15
C LEU A 233 2.45 0.69 -12.82
N LYS A 234 1.15 0.72 -13.03
CA LYS A 234 0.27 1.80 -12.57
C LYS A 234 -0.47 1.38 -11.32
N ILE A 235 -0.45 2.21 -10.30
CA ILE A 235 -1.08 1.98 -9.00
C ILE A 235 -2.05 3.13 -8.74
N TRP A 236 -3.31 2.82 -8.47
CA TRP A 236 -4.33 3.84 -8.23
C TRP A 236 -4.88 3.76 -6.81
N ASN A 237 -5.42 4.90 -6.36
CA ASN A 237 -6.17 5.02 -5.12
C ASN A 237 -7.13 6.22 -5.19
N MET A 238 -8.03 6.33 -4.21
CA MET A 238 -9.05 7.39 -4.13
C MET A 238 -8.80 8.35 -2.97
N ASN A 239 -9.06 9.62 -3.20
CA ASN A 239 -9.30 10.62 -2.17
C ASN A 239 -10.80 10.96 -2.10
N LYS A 240 -11.18 11.95 -1.28
CA LYS A 240 -12.57 12.36 -1.13
C LYS A 240 -13.16 12.95 -2.41
N PHE A 241 -12.36 13.73 -3.14
CA PHE A 241 -12.79 14.46 -4.35
C PHE A 241 -11.83 14.34 -5.54
N THR A 242 -10.82 13.48 -5.44
CA THR A 242 -9.86 13.22 -6.51
C THR A 242 -9.44 11.75 -6.47
N GLY A 243 -8.76 11.29 -7.51
CA GLY A 243 -7.92 10.11 -7.48
C GLY A 243 -6.44 10.47 -7.37
N VAL A 244 -5.63 9.47 -7.02
CA VAL A 244 -4.18 9.51 -7.15
C VAL A 244 -3.71 8.30 -7.94
N LEU A 245 -2.80 8.53 -8.87
CA LEU A 245 -2.24 7.50 -9.75
C LEU A 245 -0.72 7.60 -9.73
N GLY A 246 -0.04 6.54 -9.31
CA GLY A 246 1.40 6.41 -9.48
C GLY A 246 1.77 5.50 -10.64
N VAL A 247 2.82 5.85 -11.37
CA VAL A 247 3.37 5.07 -12.48
C VAL A 247 4.81 4.75 -12.14
N TYR A 248 5.19 3.47 -12.22
CA TYR A 248 6.48 2.97 -11.76
C TYR A 248 7.10 2.07 -12.81
N ASN A 249 8.38 2.29 -13.12
CA ASN A 249 9.14 1.32 -13.89
C ASN A 249 9.79 0.29 -12.95
N CYS A 250 9.16 -0.88 -12.86
CA CYS A 250 9.58 -1.98 -11.99
C CYS A 250 10.52 -2.99 -12.68
N GLN A 251 10.96 -2.72 -13.91
CA GLN A 251 11.68 -3.72 -14.71
C GLN A 251 13.04 -4.11 -14.10
N GLY A 252 13.48 -5.30 -14.45
CA GLY A 252 14.83 -5.80 -14.21
C GLY A 252 14.94 -6.74 -13.01
N ALA A 253 14.14 -6.62 -11.96
CA ALA A 253 14.26 -7.53 -10.80
C ALA A 253 13.19 -8.63 -10.81
N ALA A 254 13.59 -9.90 -10.83
CA ALA A 254 12.66 -11.02 -10.74
C ALA A 254 13.27 -12.23 -10.00
N TRP A 255 12.40 -13.15 -9.58
CA TRP A 255 12.83 -14.42 -8.98
C TRP A 255 13.58 -15.29 -9.98
N ASN A 256 14.78 -15.71 -9.60
CA ASN A 256 15.60 -16.65 -10.35
C ASN A 256 15.42 -18.05 -9.78
N SER A 257 14.81 -18.96 -10.55
CA SER A 257 14.54 -20.32 -10.11
C SER A 257 15.78 -21.19 -9.93
N THR A 258 16.90 -20.86 -10.59
CA THR A 258 18.18 -21.53 -10.46
C THR A 258 18.95 -21.03 -9.24
N GLU A 259 19.05 -19.70 -9.07
CA GLU A 259 19.77 -19.11 -7.93
C GLU A 259 18.94 -19.09 -6.63
N LYS A 260 17.63 -19.32 -6.71
CA LYS A 260 16.68 -19.30 -5.58
C LYS A 260 16.73 -17.99 -4.79
N LYS A 261 16.77 -16.88 -5.52
CA LYS A 261 16.72 -15.51 -5.00
C LYS A 261 16.26 -14.56 -6.10
N ASN A 262 15.92 -13.33 -5.73
CA ASN A 262 15.72 -12.27 -6.71
C ASN A 262 17.06 -11.88 -7.35
N THR A 263 17.07 -11.74 -8.67
CA THR A 263 18.24 -11.29 -9.44
C THR A 263 17.85 -10.18 -10.40
N PHE A 264 18.84 -9.38 -10.80
CA PHE A 264 18.65 -8.42 -11.88
C PHE A 264 18.81 -9.11 -13.24
N HIS A 265 17.87 -8.85 -14.14
CA HIS A 265 17.78 -9.30 -15.51
C HIS A 265 17.94 -8.09 -16.42
N GLU A 266 18.75 -8.22 -17.47
CA GLU A 266 19.07 -7.12 -18.36
C GLU A 266 17.81 -6.62 -19.10
N THR A 267 17.56 -5.31 -19.01
CA THR A 267 16.49 -4.64 -19.72
C THR A 267 16.97 -4.22 -21.11
N LYS A 268 16.20 -4.53 -22.16
CA LYS A 268 16.59 -4.25 -23.55
C LYS A 268 16.53 -2.77 -23.94
N THR A 269 15.83 -1.96 -23.16
CA THR A 269 15.60 -0.53 -23.42
C THR A 269 16.03 0.29 -22.21
N GLU A 270 16.48 1.52 -22.45
CA GLU A 270 16.88 2.46 -21.39
C GLU A 270 15.66 2.97 -20.59
N ALA A 271 14.53 3.17 -21.28
CA ALA A 271 13.28 3.61 -20.71
C ALA A 271 12.11 2.83 -21.32
N LEU A 272 11.02 2.70 -20.55
CA LEU A 272 9.73 2.24 -21.03
C LEU A 272 8.81 3.42 -21.23
N THR A 273 7.97 3.36 -22.26
CA THR A 273 6.92 4.33 -22.51
C THR A 273 5.57 3.66 -22.38
N GLY A 274 4.74 4.16 -21.47
CA GLY A 274 3.35 3.77 -21.30
C GLY A 274 2.41 4.95 -21.48
N THR A 275 1.16 4.76 -21.09
CA THR A 275 0.16 5.85 -21.11
C THR A 275 -0.66 5.86 -19.83
N VAL A 276 -1.03 7.07 -19.40
CA VAL A 276 -1.98 7.30 -18.31
C VAL A 276 -3.28 7.93 -18.85
N ARG A 277 -4.39 7.59 -18.23
CA ARG A 277 -5.73 8.13 -18.52
C ARG A 277 -6.42 8.52 -17.23
N GLY A 278 -7.39 9.44 -17.30
CA GLY A 278 -8.21 9.79 -16.12
C GLY A 278 -8.93 8.57 -15.52
N ARG A 279 -9.38 7.64 -16.37
CA ARG A 279 -10.07 6.40 -15.97
C ARG A 279 -9.17 5.31 -15.40
N ASP A 280 -7.84 5.49 -15.41
CA ASP A 280 -6.93 4.53 -14.79
C ASP A 280 -7.10 4.55 -13.25
N VAL A 281 -7.60 5.66 -12.70
CA VAL A 281 -8.23 5.66 -11.38
C VAL A 281 -9.62 5.02 -11.53
N HIS A 282 -9.74 3.76 -11.12
CA HIS A 282 -10.90 2.92 -11.42
C HIS A 282 -12.23 3.51 -10.95
N LEU A 283 -12.25 4.17 -9.78
CA LEU A 283 -13.45 4.75 -9.17
C LEU A 283 -13.53 6.28 -9.34
N ILE A 284 -12.85 6.85 -10.34
CA ILE A 284 -12.77 8.31 -10.51
C ILE A 284 -14.14 9.00 -10.62
N ALA A 285 -15.15 8.30 -11.16
CA ALA A 285 -16.51 8.81 -11.26
C ALA A 285 -17.14 9.12 -9.89
N GLU A 286 -16.73 8.42 -8.82
CA GLU A 286 -17.21 8.71 -7.45
C GLU A 286 -16.74 10.07 -6.91
N ALA A 287 -15.67 10.62 -7.49
CA ALA A 287 -15.17 11.94 -7.15
C ALA A 287 -15.84 13.07 -7.95
N ALA A 288 -16.63 12.73 -8.98
CA ALA A 288 -17.28 13.74 -9.81
C ALA A 288 -18.44 14.39 -9.07
N ALA A 289 -18.51 15.72 -9.10
CA ALA A 289 -19.57 16.47 -8.43
C ALA A 289 -20.89 16.48 -9.22
N ASP A 290 -20.84 16.23 -10.53
CA ASP A 290 -22.00 16.25 -11.43
C ASP A 290 -22.39 14.83 -11.86
N PRO A 291 -23.68 14.46 -11.75
CA PRO A 291 -24.17 13.17 -12.25
C PRO A 291 -23.95 12.98 -13.76
N ASP A 292 -23.96 14.07 -14.52
CA ASP A 292 -23.79 14.09 -15.97
C ASP A 292 -22.34 14.39 -16.40
N TRP A 293 -21.37 14.15 -15.51
CA TRP A 293 -19.95 14.32 -15.82
C TRP A 293 -19.54 13.50 -17.05
N ASP A 294 -18.89 14.16 -18.02
CA ASP A 294 -18.55 13.62 -19.33
C ASP A 294 -17.30 12.72 -19.34
N GLY A 295 -16.69 12.50 -18.17
CA GLY A 295 -15.45 11.73 -18.04
C GLY A 295 -14.17 12.55 -18.21
N SER A 296 -14.25 13.87 -18.41
CA SER A 296 -13.09 14.75 -18.55
C SER A 296 -12.39 14.98 -17.20
N CYS A 297 -11.07 14.77 -17.16
CA CYS A 297 -10.24 14.96 -15.96
C CYS A 297 -9.14 16.00 -16.18
N ALA A 298 -8.74 16.69 -15.12
CA ALA A 298 -7.45 17.37 -15.04
C ALA A 298 -6.45 16.42 -14.37
N LEU A 299 -5.27 16.27 -14.97
CA LEU A 299 -4.15 15.48 -14.45
C LEU A 299 -3.01 16.42 -14.13
N TYR A 300 -2.59 16.44 -12.86
CA TYR A 300 -1.42 17.18 -12.41
C TYR A 300 -0.28 16.21 -12.11
N CYS A 301 0.83 16.33 -12.83
CA CYS A 301 2.05 15.54 -12.59
C CYS A 301 2.90 16.21 -11.51
N HIS A 302 3.10 15.52 -10.38
CA HIS A 302 3.87 16.06 -9.24
C HIS A 302 5.32 16.39 -9.60
N ARG A 303 5.98 15.54 -10.39
CA ARG A 303 7.41 15.70 -10.75
C ARG A 303 7.64 16.89 -11.68
N THR A 304 6.81 17.06 -12.70
CA THR A 304 7.00 18.12 -13.72
C THR A 304 6.25 19.41 -13.39
N GLY A 305 5.26 19.36 -12.50
CA GLY A 305 4.36 20.47 -12.23
C GLY A 305 3.37 20.76 -13.36
N GLU A 306 3.30 19.90 -14.38
CA GLU A 306 2.44 20.09 -15.53
C GLU A 306 0.99 19.70 -15.22
N LEU A 307 0.06 20.53 -15.69
CA LEU A 307 -1.38 20.31 -15.61
C LEU A 307 -1.94 20.12 -17.02
N VAL A 308 -2.56 18.97 -17.27
CA VAL A 308 -3.16 18.63 -18.56
C VAL A 308 -4.62 18.26 -18.37
N THR A 309 -5.50 18.82 -19.21
CA THR A 309 -6.90 18.39 -19.29
C THR A 309 -7.03 17.25 -20.30
N LEU A 310 -7.56 16.12 -19.87
CA LEU A 310 -7.80 14.95 -20.71
C LEU A 310 -9.32 14.71 -20.83
N PRO A 311 -9.87 14.72 -22.05
CA PRO A 311 -11.21 14.19 -22.30
C PRO A 311 -11.32 12.72 -21.91
N TYR A 312 -12.55 12.21 -21.85
CA TYR A 312 -12.79 10.79 -21.56
C TYR A 312 -11.94 9.88 -22.45
N ASN A 313 -11.22 8.95 -21.80
CA ASN A 313 -10.36 7.95 -22.43
C ASN A 313 -9.19 8.51 -23.27
N ALA A 314 -8.94 9.82 -23.25
CA ALA A 314 -7.71 10.38 -23.80
C ALA A 314 -6.50 9.91 -22.99
N ALA A 315 -5.37 9.73 -23.67
CA ALA A 315 -4.15 9.16 -23.11
C ALA A 315 -3.02 10.17 -23.13
N LEU A 316 -2.29 10.27 -22.02
CA LEU A 316 -1.06 11.04 -21.88
C LEU A 316 0.13 10.06 -21.85
N PRO A 317 1.13 10.20 -22.73
CA PRO A 317 2.31 9.35 -22.70
C PRO A 317 3.19 9.65 -21.49
N VAL A 318 3.82 8.62 -20.93
CA VAL A 318 4.78 8.71 -19.82
C VAL A 318 5.96 7.81 -20.13
N SER A 319 7.18 8.34 -20.01
CA SER A 319 8.42 7.60 -20.24
C SER A 319 9.28 7.60 -18.98
N LEU A 320 9.68 6.40 -18.52
CA LEU A 320 10.41 6.21 -17.27
C LEU A 320 11.57 5.23 -17.47
N LYS A 321 12.76 5.58 -16.97
CA LYS A 321 13.86 4.62 -16.79
C LYS A 321 13.56 3.69 -15.62
N VAL A 322 14.31 2.58 -15.51
CA VAL A 322 14.18 1.67 -14.36
C VAL A 322 14.37 2.45 -13.06
N LEU A 323 13.52 2.16 -12.06
CA LEU A 323 13.50 2.84 -10.76
C LEU A 323 13.06 4.32 -10.81
N GLU A 324 12.57 4.80 -11.95
CA GLU A 324 11.85 6.08 -12.04
C GLU A 324 10.35 5.89 -11.85
N HIS A 325 9.69 6.98 -11.45
CA HIS A 325 8.27 7.02 -11.19
C HIS A 325 7.69 8.40 -11.51
N ASP A 326 6.37 8.46 -11.69
CA ASP A 326 5.57 9.68 -11.72
C ASP A 326 4.32 9.52 -10.86
N ILE A 327 3.87 10.62 -10.25
CA ILE A 327 2.62 10.67 -9.46
C ILE A 327 1.69 11.71 -10.06
N PHE A 328 0.45 11.31 -10.30
CA PHE A 328 -0.61 12.14 -10.85
C PHE A 328 -1.72 12.32 -9.83
N THR A 329 -2.09 13.57 -9.58
CA THR A 329 -3.43 13.87 -9.03
C THR A 329 -4.41 13.92 -10.18
N VAL A 330 -5.46 13.10 -10.11
CA VAL A 330 -6.49 12.98 -11.15
C VAL A 330 -7.79 13.55 -10.60
N THR A 331 -8.32 14.60 -11.20
CA THR A 331 -9.50 15.30 -10.67
C THR A 331 -10.57 15.47 -11.76
N PRO A 332 -11.83 15.06 -11.52
CA PRO A 332 -12.92 15.31 -12.47
C PRO A 332 -13.09 16.82 -12.70
N ILE A 333 -13.20 17.22 -13.97
CA ILE A 333 -13.45 18.61 -14.33
C ILE A 333 -14.94 18.90 -14.18
N LYS A 334 -15.27 19.92 -13.38
CA LYS A 334 -16.63 20.45 -13.25
C LYS A 334 -16.81 21.65 -14.18
N VAL A 335 -17.85 21.66 -15.01
CA VAL A 335 -18.23 22.85 -15.78
C VAL A 335 -19.10 23.75 -14.91
N LEU A 336 -18.68 24.99 -14.70
CA LEU A 336 -19.40 25.97 -13.86
C LEU A 336 -20.30 26.88 -14.71
N ALA A 337 -19.84 27.24 -15.90
CA ALA A 337 -20.54 28.04 -16.90
C ALA A 337 -19.88 27.82 -18.27
N PRO A 338 -20.51 28.24 -19.39
CA PRO A 338 -19.86 28.17 -20.70
C PRO A 338 -18.47 28.82 -20.69
N GLY A 339 -17.43 28.04 -21.01
CA GLY A 339 -16.03 28.50 -21.00
C GLY A 339 -15.35 28.54 -19.63
N PHE A 340 -16.04 28.20 -18.55
CA PHE A 340 -15.50 28.18 -17.18
C PHE A 340 -15.62 26.79 -16.56
N SER A 341 -14.47 26.19 -16.28
CA SER A 341 -14.38 24.88 -15.63
C SER A 341 -13.48 24.94 -14.41
N PHE A 342 -13.68 24.02 -13.48
CA PHE A 342 -12.94 23.94 -12.24
C PHE A 342 -12.55 22.50 -11.91
N ALA A 343 -11.34 22.31 -11.41
CA ALA A 343 -10.86 21.02 -10.94
C ALA A 343 -9.89 21.23 -9.76
N PRO A 344 -10.19 20.72 -8.56
CA PRO A 344 -9.34 20.93 -7.39
C PRO A 344 -8.19 19.93 -7.35
N LEU A 345 -6.99 20.41 -6.99
CA LEU A 345 -5.75 19.61 -6.94
C LEU A 345 -5.22 19.39 -5.50
N GLY A 346 -5.55 20.27 -4.55
CA GLY A 346 -5.07 20.19 -3.17
C GLY A 346 -3.64 20.74 -2.99
N LEU A 347 -2.86 20.12 -2.10
CA LEU A 347 -1.50 20.55 -1.76
C LEU A 347 -0.48 19.98 -2.75
N ILE A 348 -0.30 20.66 -3.88
CA ILE A 348 0.47 20.18 -5.06
C ILE A 348 1.96 19.89 -4.80
N ASN A 349 2.51 20.31 -3.67
CA ASN A 349 3.87 19.99 -3.22
C ASN A 349 3.97 18.58 -2.60
N MET A 350 2.86 17.95 -2.23
CA MET A 350 2.80 16.61 -1.64
C MET A 350 2.48 15.54 -2.69
N PHE A 351 2.93 14.30 -2.48
CA PHE A 351 2.68 13.21 -3.42
C PHE A 351 1.19 12.91 -3.60
N ASN A 352 0.42 12.85 -2.49
CA ASN A 352 -1.04 12.71 -2.53
C ASN A 352 -1.75 14.05 -2.33
N ALA A 353 -1.49 15.02 -3.21
CA ALA A 353 -1.97 16.40 -3.08
C ALA A 353 -3.49 16.50 -2.83
N GLY A 354 -4.29 15.75 -3.60
CA GLY A 354 -5.75 15.78 -3.50
C GLY A 354 -6.32 15.22 -2.19
N GLY A 355 -5.52 14.48 -1.42
CA GLY A 355 -5.89 14.04 -0.08
C GLY A 355 -6.09 15.18 0.92
N ALA A 356 -5.59 16.39 0.62
CA ALA A 356 -5.76 17.59 1.44
C ALA A 356 -7.14 18.25 1.29
N ILE A 357 -7.96 17.83 0.34
CA ILE A 357 -9.26 18.45 0.06
C ILE A 357 -10.32 17.84 0.98
N ASP A 358 -10.71 18.55 2.04
CA ASP A 358 -11.75 18.08 2.96
C ASP A 358 -13.18 18.54 2.55
N GLY A 359 -13.32 19.58 1.74
CA GLY A 359 -14.64 20.04 1.30
C GLY A 359 -14.62 20.79 -0.02
N LEU A 360 -15.68 20.60 -0.81
CA LEU A 360 -15.96 21.36 -2.03
C LEU A 360 -17.41 21.85 -1.98
N LYS A 361 -17.60 23.14 -2.24
CA LYS A 361 -18.92 23.75 -2.34
C LYS A 361 -18.98 24.58 -3.62
N TYR A 362 -19.96 24.30 -4.45
CA TYR A 362 -20.23 25.05 -5.68
C TYR A 362 -21.49 25.89 -5.45
N GLU A 363 -21.39 27.20 -5.64
CA GLU A 363 -22.51 28.13 -5.47
C GLU A 363 -22.85 28.78 -6.81
N VAL A 364 -24.09 28.58 -7.26
CA VAL A 364 -24.65 29.36 -8.37
C VAL A 364 -25.26 30.62 -7.77
N LYS A 365 -24.57 31.76 -7.89
CA LYS A 365 -25.16 33.06 -7.55
C LYS A 365 -26.14 33.47 -8.66
N GLY A 366 -27.39 33.10 -8.53
CA GLY A 366 -28.46 33.63 -9.38
C GLY A 366 -28.63 35.12 -9.13
N GLY A 367 -28.48 35.96 -10.17
CA GLY A 367 -28.62 37.41 -10.00
C GLY A 367 -28.23 38.26 -11.20
N ALA A 368 -28.75 37.97 -12.40
CA ALA A 368 -28.99 38.99 -13.41
C ALA A 368 -30.33 38.64 -14.06
N GLY A 369 -31.40 39.24 -13.53
CA GLY A 369 -32.67 39.24 -14.22
C GLY A 369 -32.44 39.84 -15.60
N LEU A 370 -32.63 39.03 -16.64
CA LEU A 370 -32.91 39.54 -17.97
C LEU A 370 -34.16 40.41 -17.81
N SER A 371 -33.99 41.73 -17.89
CA SER A 371 -35.10 42.63 -18.14
C SER A 371 -35.83 42.11 -19.37
N GLU A 372 -37.09 41.74 -19.18
CA GLU A 372 -38.01 41.39 -20.24
C GLU A 372 -37.88 42.41 -21.38
N LEU A 373 -37.59 41.93 -22.59
CA LEU A 373 -37.79 42.71 -23.80
C LEU A 373 -39.29 42.92 -23.93
N ASP A 374 -39.72 44.15 -23.67
CA ASP A 374 -41.07 44.64 -23.90
C ASP A 374 -41.35 44.54 -25.42
N ASP A 375 -42.12 43.52 -25.82
CA ASP A 375 -42.69 43.38 -27.15
C ASP A 375 -43.74 44.48 -27.35
N GLY A 376 -43.28 45.65 -27.79
CA GLY A 376 -44.11 46.83 -27.95
C GLY A 376 -43.82 47.63 -29.22
N TYR A 377 -44.08 47.07 -30.39
CA TYR A 377 -44.33 47.87 -31.61
C TYR A 377 -45.74 47.60 -32.15
N ARG A 378 -46.65 48.55 -31.86
CA ARG A 378 -47.82 48.87 -32.69
C ARG A 378 -47.39 49.93 -33.70
N TRP A 379 -47.55 49.66 -35.00
CA TRP A 379 -48.58 50.20 -35.90
C TRP A 379 -48.40 49.54 -37.28
#